data_AF-A0A151IGS8-F1
#
_entry.id   AF-A0A151IGS8-F1
#
_cell.length_a   1.000
_cell.length_b   1.000
_cell.length_c   1.000
_cell.angle_alpha   90.00
_cell.angle_beta   90.00
_cell.angle_gamma   90.00
#
_symmetry.space_group_name_H-M   'P 1'
#
loop_
_entity.id
_entity.type
_entity.pdbx_description
1 polymer ?
#
loop_
_entity_poly.entity_id
_entity_poly.type
_entity_poly.pdbx_seq_one_letter_code
_entity_poly.pdbx_strand_id
1 'polypeptide(L)' 'MNMVIDESIEECKDGTKNNIGMVVIRGNSVIMLEALDRI' A
#
# COMPACT_ATOMS: atom_id res chain seq x y z
N MET A 1 10.01 -2.61 -10.22
CA MET A 1 9.96 -1.36 -9.42
C MET A 1 9.58 -1.69 -7.99
N ASN A 2 10.51 -2.11 -7.14
CA ASN A 2 10.14 -2.36 -5.74
C ASN A 2 9.89 -1.02 -5.04
N MET A 3 8.86 -0.95 -4.20
CA MET A 3 8.45 0.25 -3.49
C MET A 3 8.62 0.02 -1.99
N VAL A 4 9.08 1.05 -1.28
CA VAL A 4 9.09 1.09 0.18
C VAL A 4 8.02 2.09 0.58
N ILE A 5 7.05 1.66 1.39
CA ILE A 5 5.94 2.49 1.85
C ILE A 5 6.00 2.51 3.38
N ASP A 6 5.88 3.70 3.96
CA ASP A 6 5.77 3.88 5.41
C ASP A 6 4.31 4.06 5.83
N GLU A 7 4.01 3.85 7.12
CA GLU A 7 2.65 4.02 7.70
C GLU A 7 1.53 3.29 6.95
N SER A 8 1.83 2.13 6.35
CA SER A 8 0.89 1.42 5.48
C SER A 8 -0.29 0.83 6.27
N ILE A 9 -1.46 0.85 5.62
CA ILE A 9 -2.70 0.24 6.13
C ILE A 9 -3.17 -0.79 5.11
N GLU A 10 -3.32 -2.05 5.53
CA GLU A 10 -3.95 -3.10 4.74
C GLU A 10 -5.46 -3.05 4.92
N GLU A 11 -6.20 -3.05 3.82
CA GLU A 11 -7.66 -3.20 3.81
C GLU A 11 -8.02 -4.65 3.43
N CYS A 12 -8.54 -5.40 4.39
CA CYS A 12 -8.95 -6.79 4.20
C CYS A 12 -10.32 -6.89 3.53
N LYS A 13 -10.62 -8.05 2.94
CA LYS A 13 -11.91 -8.30 2.26
C LYS A 13 -13.14 -8.21 3.17
N ASP A 14 -12.94 -8.37 4.47
CA ASP A 14 -13.97 -8.24 5.50
C ASP A 14 -14.16 -6.79 5.99
N GLY A 15 -13.41 -5.83 5.42
CA GLY A 15 -13.44 -4.41 5.79
C GLY A 15 -12.53 -4.05 6.97
N THR A 16 -11.81 -5.03 7.55
CA THR A 16 -10.83 -4.76 8.61
C THR A 16 -9.66 -3.95 8.05
N LYS A 17 -9.16 -3.00 8.84
CA LYS A 17 -7.99 -2.18 8.53
C LYS A 17 -6.85 -2.50 9.49
N ASN A 18 -5.74 -3.00 8.95
CA ASN A 18 -4.56 -3.35 9.73
C ASN A 18 -3.43 -2.35 9.48
N ASN A 19 -2.95 -1.69 10.53
CA ASN A 19 -1.73 -0.89 10.44
C ASN A 19 -0.51 -1.81 10.39
N ILE A 20 0.18 -1.83 9.26
CA ILE A 20 1.35 -2.70 9.02
C ILE A 20 2.67 -1.94 9.01
N GLY A 21 2.62 -0.60 9.13
CA GLY A 21 3.81 0.25 9.24
C GLY A 21 4.65 0.26 7.97
N MET A 22 5.96 0.08 8.10
CA MET A 22 6.88 0.11 6.96
C MET A 22 6.93 -1.24 6.23
N VAL A 23 6.63 -1.22 4.93
CA VAL A 23 6.61 -2.43 4.09
C VAL A 23 7.33 -2.23 2.77
N VAL A 24 7.75 -3.36 2.18
CA VAL A 24 8.32 -3.39 0.84
C VAL A 24 7.39 -4.15 -0.10
N ILE A 25 6.92 -3.50 -1.16
CA ILE A 25 6.08 -4.10 -2.19
C ILE A 25 6.91 -4.35 -3.44
N ARG A 26 6.83 -5.57 -3.98
CA ARG A 26 7.46 -5.89 -5.27
C ARG A 26 6.66 -5.25 -6.41
N GLY A 27 7.31 -4.47 -7.27
CA GLY A 27 6.61 -3.72 -8.33
C GLY A 27 5.79 -4.55 -9.30
N ASN A 28 6.21 -5.79 -9.52
CA ASN A 28 5.50 -6.70 -10.42
C ASN A 28 4.15 -7.17 -9.84
N SER A 29 3.91 -6.90 -8.55
CA SER A 29 2.66 -7.21 -7.86
C SER A 29 1.71 -6.00 -7.79
N VAL A 30 2.11 -4.83 -8.32
CA VAL A 30 1.27 -3.63 -8.35
C VAL A 30 0.48 -3.61 -9.66
N ILE A 31 -0.85 -3.67 -9.57
CA ILE A 31 -1.76 -3.62 -10.72
C ILE A 31 -2.15 -2.17 -11.04
N MET A 32 -2.43 -1.38 -10.00
CA MET A 32 -2.85 0.02 -10.10
C MET A 32 -2.25 0.81 -8.94
N LEU A 33 -1.90 2.08 -9.20
CA LEU A 33 -1.42 3.03 -8.21
C LEU A 33 -2.05 4.39 -8.53
N GLU A 34 -2.65 5.02 -7.52
CA GLU A 34 -3.22 6.36 -7.62
C GLU A 34 -2.71 7.25 -6.48
N ALA A 35 -2.66 8.56 -6.72
CA ALA A 35 -2.36 9.56 -5.70
C ALA A 35 -3.68 10.12 -5.16
N LEU A 36 -3.88 10.02 -3.86
CA LEU A 36 -5.07 10.55 -3.20
C LEU A 36 -5.03 12.08 -3.10
N ASP A 37 -3.82 12.64 -2.96
CA ASP A 37 -3.58 14.08 -2.95
C ASP A 37 -2.86 14.55 -4.21
N ARG A 38 -3.11 15.81 -4.59
CA ARG A 38 -2.37 16.50 -5.66
C ARG A 38 -1.35 17.45 -5.04
N ILE A 39 -0.16 17.49 -5.64
CA ILE A 39 0.90 18.47 -5.33
C ILE A 39 0.59 19.79 -6.04
#